data_AF-A0AAN0WAR1-F1
#
_entry.id   AF-A0AAN0WAR1-F1
#
_cell.length_a   1.000
_cell.length_b   1.000
_cell.length_c   1.000
_cell.angle_alpha   90.00
_cell.angle_beta   90.00
_cell.angle_gamma   90.00
#
_symmetry.space_group_name_H-M   'P 1'
#
loop_
_entity.id
_entity.type
_entity.pdbx_description
1 polymer ?
#
loop_
_entity_poly.entity_id
_entity_poly.type
_entity_poly.pdbx_seq_one_letter_code
_entity_poly.pdbx_strand_id
1 'polypeptide(L)'
;MIGNVAVVIPALNPEAQLVHYADRLLAKGAARIIVVDDGSSPACAPIFQMLSQKERCTVLHHPANRGKGRALKTAFAHILAHHGSLSGVVTADCDGQHSPEDVEKMAASLRQHPHSIILGARDFSLEHVPPKSRFGNRLTSFLFKALYGAEIGDTQTGLRGIPKQELGWLLALKGERFEYEMNMLIYARKMNVKIREVPIRTIYFNRNEGTHYRPVKDSLKIFRKIISGLFYYAFPALIFLIADMLSFSLLYRYVLAGIPHVWKVLAATAASQVVAFAAFLMVKYRLLKWKRFLVRYLMACLLFIVVSFLLIEAGSGLLQFDPVLAKTIASLFLALFFYQLQLHWGIFSGYPEYGQLAGERRHG
;
A
#
# COMPACT_ATOMS: atom_id res chain seq x y z
N MET A 1 3.24 31.28 -1.74
CA MET A 1 4.50 30.79 -2.33
C MET A 1 4.74 29.33 -1.96
N ILE A 2 5.45 28.59 -2.82
CA ILE A 2 5.83 27.18 -2.60
C ILE A 2 6.75 27.05 -1.38
N GLY A 3 7.71 27.95 -1.17
CA GLY A 3 8.49 28.02 0.09
C GLY A 3 9.55 26.93 0.23
N ASN A 4 9.88 26.57 1.48
CA ASN A 4 11.04 25.72 1.84
C ASN A 4 10.82 24.21 1.57
N VAL A 5 10.44 23.85 0.34
CA VAL A 5 10.29 22.48 -0.15
C VAL A 5 10.97 22.33 -1.51
N ALA A 6 11.45 21.13 -1.83
CA ALA A 6 11.88 20.80 -3.19
C ALA A 6 10.69 20.34 -4.03
N VAL A 7 10.62 20.75 -5.30
CA VAL A 7 9.71 20.14 -6.28
C VAL A 7 10.48 19.06 -7.03
N VAL A 8 10.00 17.81 -6.96
CA VAL A 8 10.64 16.64 -7.59
C VAL A 8 9.85 16.23 -8.82
N ILE A 9 10.52 16.20 -9.98
CA ILE A 9 9.89 15.89 -11.28
C ILE A 9 10.63 14.73 -11.94
N PRO A 10 10.15 13.48 -11.82
CA PRO A 10 10.64 12.37 -12.64
C PRO A 10 10.19 12.57 -14.09
N ALA A 11 11.12 12.46 -15.04
CA ALA A 11 10.88 12.71 -16.45
C ALA A 11 11.40 11.56 -17.32
N LEU A 12 10.58 11.12 -18.27
CA LEU A 12 10.96 10.18 -19.32
C LEU A 12 10.36 10.68 -20.62
N ASN A 13 11.21 11.06 -21.57
CA ASN A 13 10.84 11.71 -22.84
C ASN A 13 9.88 12.90 -22.66
N PRO A 14 10.22 13.90 -21.81
CA PRO A 14 9.34 15.04 -21.59
C PRO A 14 9.21 15.92 -22.84
N GLU A 15 8.11 16.66 -22.91
CA GLU A 15 7.93 17.73 -23.90
C GLU A 15 8.65 19.03 -23.46
N ALA A 16 8.88 19.93 -24.42
CA ALA A 16 9.53 21.22 -24.18
C ALA A 16 8.78 22.09 -23.14
N GLN A 17 7.48 21.85 -22.94
CA GLN A 17 6.65 22.51 -21.93
C GLN A 17 7.19 22.34 -20.49
N LEU A 18 7.99 21.29 -20.22
CA LEU A 18 8.63 21.09 -18.92
C LEU A 18 9.51 22.27 -18.51
N VAL A 19 10.19 22.92 -19.46
CA VAL A 19 11.03 24.10 -19.17
C VAL A 19 10.16 25.25 -18.65
N HIS A 20 9.07 25.56 -19.36
CA HIS A 20 8.12 26.60 -18.94
C HIS A 20 7.42 26.25 -17.63
N TYR A 21 7.16 24.98 -17.38
CA TYR A 21 6.61 24.53 -16.10
C TYR A 21 7.58 24.80 -14.95
N ALA A 22 8.86 24.47 -15.12
CA ALA A 22 9.89 24.80 -14.14
C ALA A 22 9.98 26.30 -13.87
N ASP A 23 9.91 27.14 -14.90
CA ASP A 23 9.91 28.60 -14.75
C ASP A 23 8.73 29.10 -13.91
N ARG A 24 7.52 28.58 -14.15
CA ARG A 24 6.35 28.94 -13.34
C ARG A 24 6.49 28.50 -11.88
N LEU A 25 7.06 27.33 -11.62
CA LEU A 25 7.32 26.85 -10.26
C LEU A 25 8.36 27.73 -9.54
N LEU A 26 9.43 28.15 -10.24
CA LEU A 26 10.43 29.06 -9.68
C LEU A 26 9.84 30.43 -9.37
N ALA A 27 8.99 30.96 -10.25
CA ALA A 27 8.27 32.22 -10.05
C ALA A 27 7.30 32.15 -8.87
N LYS A 28 6.69 30.98 -8.60
CA LYS A 28 5.87 30.69 -7.42
C LYS A 28 6.68 30.52 -6.12
N GLY A 29 8.00 30.63 -6.19
CA GLY A 29 8.89 30.58 -5.03
C GLY A 29 9.29 29.17 -4.59
N ALA A 30 9.44 28.22 -5.53
CA ALA A 30 10.03 26.92 -5.23
C ALA A 30 11.49 27.08 -4.76
N ALA A 31 11.84 26.56 -3.59
CA ALA A 31 13.22 26.67 -3.08
C ALA A 31 14.23 25.92 -3.96
N ARG A 32 13.83 24.75 -4.47
CA ARG A 32 14.63 23.91 -5.36
C ARG A 32 13.69 23.11 -6.27
N ILE A 33 14.10 22.90 -7.52
CA ILE A 33 13.49 21.94 -8.43
C ILE A 33 14.53 20.85 -8.69
N ILE A 34 14.12 19.59 -8.61
CA ILE A 34 14.96 18.44 -8.92
C ILE A 34 14.25 17.65 -10.01
N VAL A 35 14.82 17.70 -11.20
CA VAL A 35 14.35 16.93 -12.34
C VAL A 35 15.21 15.68 -12.44
N VAL A 36 14.59 14.52 -12.61
CA VAL A 36 15.32 13.26 -12.83
C VAL A 36 14.98 12.74 -14.21
N ASP A 37 15.93 12.85 -15.12
CA ASP A 37 15.89 12.24 -16.45
C ASP A 37 16.11 10.72 -16.31
N ASP A 38 15.02 9.95 -16.44
CA ASP A 38 15.02 8.50 -16.32
C ASP A 38 15.40 7.82 -17.65
N GLY A 39 16.50 8.26 -18.27
CA GLY A 39 17.01 7.70 -19.53
C GLY A 39 16.14 8.02 -20.74
N SER A 40 15.81 9.30 -20.92
CA SER A 40 15.08 9.80 -22.09
C SER A 40 15.88 9.68 -23.39
N SER A 41 15.19 9.78 -24.52
CA SER A 41 15.79 9.87 -25.85
C SER A 41 16.80 11.02 -25.95
N PRO A 42 17.89 10.88 -26.72
CA PRO A 42 18.81 11.98 -27.02
C PRO A 42 18.12 13.25 -27.55
N ALA A 43 16.96 13.12 -28.20
CA ALA A 43 16.17 14.25 -28.66
C ALA A 43 15.69 15.19 -27.54
N CYS A 44 15.58 14.69 -26.30
CA CYS A 44 15.19 15.48 -25.13
C CYS A 44 16.39 16.18 -24.46
N ALA A 45 17.63 15.95 -24.89
CA ALA A 45 18.82 16.55 -24.29
C ALA A 45 18.78 18.09 -24.18
N PRO A 46 18.27 18.84 -25.19
CA PRO A 46 18.15 20.29 -25.09
C PRO A 46 17.25 20.75 -23.92
N ILE A 47 16.18 20.00 -23.63
CA ILE A 47 15.25 20.31 -22.53
C ILE A 47 15.99 20.24 -21.19
N PHE A 48 16.77 19.17 -20.97
CA PHE A 48 17.53 18.99 -19.75
C PHE A 48 18.69 19.99 -19.61
N GLN A 49 19.33 20.36 -20.72
CA GLN A 49 20.35 21.40 -20.74
C GLN A 49 19.77 22.78 -20.36
N MET A 50 18.60 23.14 -20.88
CA MET A 50 17.93 24.38 -20.49
C MET A 50 17.50 24.38 -19.02
N LEU A 51 17.12 23.23 -18.48
CA LEU A 51 16.76 23.09 -17.07
C LEU A 51 17.99 23.21 -16.16
N SER A 52 19.13 22.60 -16.52
CA SER A 52 20.34 22.64 -15.71
C SER A 52 21.01 24.02 -15.65
N GLN A 53 20.72 24.90 -16.61
CA GLN A 53 21.15 26.30 -16.60
C GLN A 53 20.41 27.16 -15.55
N LYS A 54 19.32 26.67 -14.95
CA LYS A 54 18.56 27.43 -13.95
C LYS A 54 19.16 27.22 -12.56
N GLU A 55 19.55 28.30 -11.88
CA GLU A 55 20.27 28.29 -10.58
C GLU A 55 19.63 27.41 -9.50
N ARG A 56 18.29 27.40 -9.42
CA ARG A 56 17.51 26.62 -8.45
C ARG A 56 16.97 25.29 -9.02
N CYS A 57 17.50 24.82 -10.13
CA CYS A 57 17.11 23.56 -10.76
C CYS A 57 18.30 22.62 -10.87
N THR A 58 18.17 21.40 -10.33
CA THR A 58 19.15 20.33 -10.48
C THR A 58 18.58 19.27 -11.40
N VAL A 59 19.36 18.84 -12.40
CA VAL A 59 19.00 17.71 -13.26
C VAL A 59 19.88 16.52 -12.92
N LEU A 60 19.26 15.38 -12.61
CA LEU A 60 19.92 14.10 -12.35
C LEU A 60 19.62 13.15 -13.51
N HIS A 61 20.58 12.35 -13.93
CA HIS A 61 20.43 11.47 -15.09
C HIS A 61 20.57 10.00 -14.72
N HIS A 62 19.71 9.17 -15.30
CA HIS A 62 19.90 7.73 -15.38
C HIS A 62 20.41 7.34 -16.76
N PRO A 63 21.32 6.36 -16.86
CA PRO A 63 21.86 5.90 -18.16
C PRO A 63 20.81 5.18 -19.03
N ALA A 64 19.72 4.70 -18.42
CA ALA A 64 18.60 4.05 -19.07
C ALA A 64 17.36 4.15 -18.17
N ASN A 65 16.18 3.88 -18.72
CA ASN A 65 14.92 3.86 -17.96
C ASN A 65 14.93 2.81 -16.84
N ARG A 66 14.93 3.30 -15.59
CA ARG A 66 14.87 2.49 -14.37
C ARG A 66 13.49 2.50 -13.71
N GLY A 67 12.63 3.44 -14.09
CA GLY A 67 11.26 3.58 -13.63
C GLY A 67 11.06 4.78 -12.70
N LYS A 68 9.80 5.25 -12.66
CA LYS A 68 9.36 6.39 -11.84
C LYS A 68 9.75 6.27 -10.36
N GLY A 69 9.56 5.09 -9.76
CA GLY A 69 9.95 4.85 -8.36
C GLY A 69 11.45 5.01 -8.14
N ARG A 70 12.29 4.53 -9.06
CA ARG A 70 13.74 4.73 -9.00
C ARG A 70 14.12 6.19 -9.16
N ALA A 71 13.48 6.91 -10.09
CA ALA A 71 13.69 8.33 -10.27
C ALA A 71 13.34 9.14 -9.01
N LEU A 72 12.21 8.83 -8.35
CA LEU A 72 11.84 9.42 -7.06
C LEU A 72 12.89 9.13 -5.98
N LYS A 73 13.35 7.89 -5.85
CA LYS A 73 14.42 7.54 -4.89
C LYS A 73 15.72 8.29 -5.17
N THR A 74 16.13 8.42 -6.42
CA THR A 74 17.31 9.18 -6.80
C THR A 74 17.20 10.64 -6.34
N ALA A 75 16.04 11.27 -6.55
CA ALA A 75 15.79 12.62 -6.04
C ALA A 75 15.80 12.68 -4.51
N PHE A 76 15.14 11.75 -3.81
CA PHE A 76 15.10 11.72 -2.35
C PHE A 76 16.51 11.56 -1.75
N ALA A 77 17.34 10.69 -2.32
CA ALA A 77 18.72 10.49 -1.89
C ALA A 77 19.54 11.77 -2.07
N HIS A 78 19.39 12.44 -3.22
CA HIS A 78 20.05 13.72 -3.47
C HIS A 78 19.62 14.80 -2.47
N ILE A 79 18.33 14.89 -2.15
CA ILE A 79 17.79 15.86 -1.18
C ILE A 79 18.34 15.61 0.21
N LEU A 80 18.37 14.36 0.66
CA LEU A 80 18.92 14.03 1.97
C LEU A 80 20.42 14.32 2.06
N ALA A 81 21.18 14.11 0.98
CA ALA A 81 22.61 14.34 0.94
C ALA A 81 23.01 15.82 0.84
N HIS A 82 22.25 16.64 0.09
CA HIS A 82 22.68 17.99 -0.28
C HIS A 82 21.76 19.12 0.19
N HIS A 83 20.55 18.80 0.65
CA HIS A 83 19.52 19.80 0.95
C HIS A 83 18.91 19.62 2.33
N GLY A 84 19.79 19.59 3.34
CA GLY A 84 19.42 19.37 4.74
C GLY A 84 18.43 20.39 5.32
N SER A 85 18.41 21.62 4.80
CA SER A 85 17.54 22.71 5.28
C SER A 85 16.09 22.64 4.78
N LEU A 86 15.80 21.81 3.77
CA LEU A 86 14.44 21.69 3.23
C LEU A 86 13.51 20.96 4.22
N SER A 87 12.26 21.40 4.30
CA SER A 87 11.25 20.78 5.17
C SER A 87 10.65 19.50 4.59
N GLY A 88 10.75 19.31 3.28
CA GLY A 88 10.21 18.16 2.57
C GLY A 88 10.20 18.37 1.06
N VAL A 89 9.40 17.56 0.37
CA VAL A 89 9.33 17.55 -1.09
C VAL A 89 7.87 17.55 -1.56
N VAL A 90 7.64 18.11 -2.74
CA VAL A 90 6.39 17.94 -3.49
C VAL A 90 6.74 17.26 -4.81
N THR A 91 6.23 16.06 -5.05
CA THR A 91 6.40 15.37 -6.32
C THR A 91 5.40 15.92 -7.34
N ALA A 92 5.79 16.06 -8.60
CA ALA A 92 4.90 16.41 -9.70
C ALA A 92 5.30 15.63 -10.96
N ASP A 93 4.31 15.20 -11.73
CA ASP A 93 4.54 14.56 -13.03
C ASP A 93 5.00 15.57 -14.09
N CYS A 94 5.80 15.11 -15.06
CA CYS A 94 6.37 15.94 -16.12
C CYS A 94 5.43 16.19 -17.31
N ASP A 95 4.22 15.62 -17.30
CA ASP A 95 3.25 15.63 -18.40
C ASP A 95 2.25 16.80 -18.35
N GLY A 96 2.46 17.75 -17.44
CA GLY A 96 1.64 18.96 -17.33
C GLY A 96 0.26 18.74 -16.69
N GLN A 97 -0.04 17.55 -16.14
CA GLN A 97 -1.31 17.30 -15.43
C GLN A 97 -1.44 18.08 -14.11
N HIS A 98 -0.32 18.52 -13.53
CA HIS A 98 -0.31 19.23 -12.26
C HIS A 98 -0.06 20.72 -12.47
N SER A 99 -0.96 21.57 -11.97
CA SER A 99 -0.78 23.01 -12.06
C SER A 99 0.24 23.52 -11.03
N PRO A 100 1.00 24.60 -11.32
CA PRO A 100 1.85 25.25 -10.31
C PRO A 100 1.07 25.70 -9.07
N GLU A 101 -0.21 26.07 -9.24
CA GLU A 101 -1.11 26.43 -8.15
C GLU A 101 -1.40 25.23 -7.23
N ASP A 102 -1.58 24.04 -7.80
CA ASP A 102 -1.78 22.83 -7.00
C ASP A 102 -0.48 22.44 -6.28
N VAL A 103 0.69 22.57 -6.91
CA VAL A 103 1.99 22.38 -6.22
C VAL A 103 2.13 23.35 -5.04
N GLU A 104 1.73 24.61 -5.21
CA GLU A 104 1.72 25.61 -4.13
C GLU A 104 0.78 25.23 -2.98
N LYS A 105 -0.45 24.75 -3.27
CA LYS A 105 -1.38 24.24 -2.24
C LYS A 105 -0.80 23.04 -1.49
N MET A 106 -0.17 22.11 -2.21
CA MET A 106 0.46 20.93 -1.61
C MET A 106 1.59 21.32 -0.66
N ALA A 107 2.44 22.27 -1.07
CA ALA A 107 3.49 22.80 -0.22
C ALA A 107 2.94 23.54 1.01
N ALA A 108 1.84 24.28 0.86
CA ALA A 108 1.16 24.94 1.98
C ALA A 108 0.59 23.93 2.99
N SER A 109 -0.08 22.88 2.51
CA SER A 109 -0.62 21.81 3.35
C SER A 109 0.50 21.03 4.06
N LEU A 110 1.62 20.78 3.37
CA LEU A 110 2.78 20.12 3.98
C LEU A 110 3.37 20.95 5.14
N ARG A 111 3.40 22.29 5.03
CA ARG A 111 3.79 23.17 6.13
C ARG A 111 2.82 23.13 7.31
N GLN A 112 1.52 23.09 7.04
CA GLN A 112 0.49 23.00 8.09
C GLN A 112 0.47 21.62 8.78
N HIS A 113 0.95 20.58 8.07
CA HIS A 113 0.92 19.20 8.52
C HIS A 113 2.27 18.51 8.31
N PRO A 114 3.33 18.93 9.03
CA PRO A 114 4.72 18.47 8.81
C PRO A 114 4.95 16.99 9.15
N HIS A 115 3.96 16.30 9.72
CA HIS A 115 4.01 14.88 10.04
C HIS A 115 2.99 14.05 9.25
N SER A 116 2.53 14.57 8.11
CA SER A 116 1.58 13.88 7.24
C SER A 116 2.08 13.84 5.80
N ILE A 117 1.88 12.69 5.13
CA ILE A 117 1.98 12.62 3.68
C ILE A 117 0.71 13.26 3.11
N ILE A 118 0.88 14.24 2.24
CA ILE A 118 -0.19 14.95 1.58
C ILE A 118 -0.37 14.37 0.17
N LEU A 119 -1.60 14.04 -0.21
CA LEU A 119 -1.95 13.57 -1.54
C LEU A 119 -2.82 14.59 -2.24
N GLY A 120 -2.48 14.93 -3.47
CA GLY A 120 -3.34 15.73 -4.33
C GLY A 120 -4.46 14.86 -4.87
N ALA A 121 -5.68 15.03 -4.38
CA ALA A 121 -6.83 14.22 -4.76
C ALA A 121 -7.63 14.91 -5.88
N ARG A 122 -7.75 14.23 -7.03
CA ARG A 122 -8.63 14.67 -8.12
C ARG A 122 -10.08 14.39 -7.75
N ASP A 123 -10.97 15.29 -8.19
CA ASP A 123 -12.40 15.05 -8.08
C ASP A 123 -12.88 14.18 -9.26
N PHE A 124 -13.12 12.90 -8.97
CA PHE A 124 -13.61 11.93 -9.96
C PHE A 124 -15.13 12.01 -10.18
N SER A 125 -15.85 12.83 -9.43
CA SER A 125 -17.30 13.04 -9.62
C SER A 125 -17.62 13.92 -10.82
N LEU A 126 -16.66 14.73 -11.28
CA LEU A 126 -16.82 15.67 -12.39
C LEU A 126 -17.15 14.94 -13.71
N GLU A 127 -18.05 15.54 -14.51
CA GLU A 127 -18.59 14.95 -15.75
C GLU A 127 -17.51 14.65 -16.80
N HIS A 128 -16.46 15.45 -16.86
CA HIS A 128 -15.38 15.31 -17.84
C HIS A 128 -14.41 14.16 -17.53
N VAL A 129 -14.55 13.48 -16.39
CA VAL A 129 -13.70 12.35 -15.99
C VAL A 129 -14.12 11.08 -16.75
N PRO A 130 -13.21 10.39 -17.46
CA PRO A 130 -13.56 9.17 -18.18
C PRO A 130 -14.18 8.10 -17.26
N PRO A 131 -15.32 7.47 -17.64
CA PRO A 131 -16.01 6.50 -16.80
C PRO A 131 -15.13 5.31 -16.34
N LYS A 132 -14.22 4.85 -17.20
CA LYS A 132 -13.26 3.78 -16.89
C LYS A 132 -12.31 4.18 -15.76
N SER A 133 -11.79 5.41 -15.78
CA SER A 133 -10.91 5.94 -14.73
C SER A 133 -11.66 6.12 -13.42
N ARG A 134 -12.91 6.61 -13.47
CA ARG A 134 -13.78 6.75 -12.30
C ARG A 134 -14.03 5.39 -11.62
N PHE A 135 -14.37 4.36 -12.40
CA PHE A 135 -14.59 3.01 -11.87
C PHE A 135 -13.31 2.40 -11.28
N GLY A 136 -12.20 2.48 -12.01
CA GLY A 136 -10.91 1.96 -11.56
C GLY A 136 -10.48 2.57 -10.23
N ASN A 137 -10.58 3.89 -10.09
CA ASN A 137 -10.21 4.58 -8.86
C ASN A 137 -11.19 4.30 -7.69
N ARG A 138 -12.50 4.20 -7.94
CA ARG A 138 -13.47 3.78 -6.90
C ARG A 138 -13.16 2.37 -6.38
N LEU A 139 -12.82 1.45 -7.29
CA LEU A 139 -12.45 0.09 -6.91
C LEU A 139 -11.15 0.06 -6.09
N THR A 140 -10.10 0.78 -6.52
CA THR A 140 -8.84 0.80 -5.77
C THR A 140 -8.99 1.50 -4.43
N SER A 141 -9.75 2.60 -4.35
CA SER A 141 -10.09 3.30 -3.10
C SER A 141 -10.85 2.38 -2.13
N PHE A 142 -11.89 1.69 -2.61
CA PHE A 142 -12.65 0.72 -1.82
C PHE A 142 -11.75 -0.40 -1.29
N LEU A 143 -10.93 -1.01 -2.16
CA LEU A 143 -10.00 -2.06 -1.74
C LEU A 143 -8.97 -1.54 -0.74
N PHE A 144 -8.49 -0.31 -0.91
CA PHE A 144 -7.54 0.29 0.02
C PHE A 144 -8.17 0.53 1.40
N LYS A 145 -9.41 1.03 1.44
CA LYS A 145 -10.19 1.21 2.66
C LYS A 145 -10.46 -0.14 3.35
N ALA A 146 -10.90 -1.14 2.59
CA ALA A 146 -11.22 -2.46 3.12
C ALA A 146 -9.98 -3.21 3.66
N LEU A 147 -8.81 -3.07 3.01
CA LEU A 147 -7.60 -3.82 3.38
C LEU A 147 -6.68 -3.08 4.35
N TYR A 148 -6.62 -1.76 4.26
CA TYR A 148 -5.67 -0.96 5.03
C TYR A 148 -6.36 0.05 5.97
N GLY A 149 -7.69 0.09 5.99
CA GLY A 149 -8.46 0.93 6.91
C GLY A 149 -8.17 2.43 6.74
N ALA A 150 -7.90 2.85 5.50
CA ALA A 150 -7.68 4.25 5.15
C ALA A 150 -8.51 4.60 3.92
N GLU A 151 -9.30 5.65 4.04
CA GLU A 151 -10.05 6.22 2.93
C GLU A 151 -9.14 7.18 2.16
N ILE A 152 -8.83 6.83 0.92
CA ILE A 152 -8.01 7.63 0.01
C ILE A 152 -8.82 7.80 -1.27
N GLY A 153 -9.26 9.03 -1.54
CA GLY A 153 -10.00 9.42 -2.72
C GLY A 153 -9.21 9.27 -4.02
N ASP A 154 -7.90 9.51 -4.02
CA ASP A 154 -7.04 9.27 -5.20
C ASP A 154 -5.75 8.50 -4.86
N THR A 155 -5.78 7.20 -5.06
CA THR A 155 -4.62 6.32 -4.79
C THR A 155 -3.52 6.41 -5.85
N GLN A 156 -3.82 6.98 -7.02
CA GLN A 156 -2.95 6.98 -8.20
C GLN A 156 -2.38 8.36 -8.53
N THR A 157 -2.59 9.35 -7.65
CA THR A 157 -2.00 10.68 -7.83
C THR A 157 -0.48 10.65 -7.75
N GLY A 158 0.17 11.31 -8.71
CA GLY A 158 1.61 11.60 -8.71
C GLY A 158 1.98 12.88 -7.96
N LEU A 159 0.99 13.71 -7.60
CA LEU A 159 1.19 14.95 -6.85
C LEU A 159 1.12 14.67 -5.35
N ARG A 160 2.29 14.62 -4.69
CA ARG A 160 2.40 14.23 -3.28
C ARG A 160 3.33 15.15 -2.52
N GLY A 161 2.89 15.64 -1.37
CA GLY A 161 3.72 16.33 -0.40
C GLY A 161 4.26 15.33 0.61
N ILE A 162 5.59 15.22 0.74
CA ILE A 162 6.23 14.23 1.62
C ILE A 162 7.16 14.99 2.58
N PRO A 163 6.96 14.89 3.89
CA PRO A 163 7.86 15.48 4.86
C PRO A 163 9.25 14.87 4.77
N LYS A 164 10.30 15.66 5.03
CA LYS A 164 11.68 15.19 4.93
C LYS A 164 11.96 13.94 5.77
N GLN A 165 11.42 13.86 6.99
CA GLN A 165 11.59 12.71 7.90
C GLN A 165 11.04 11.38 7.33
N GLU A 166 10.14 11.44 6.34
CA GLU A 166 9.59 10.24 5.70
C GLU A 166 10.47 9.76 4.52
N LEU A 167 11.42 10.56 4.04
CA LEU A 167 12.24 10.22 2.87
C LEU A 167 13.18 9.02 3.12
N GLY A 168 13.68 8.85 4.34
CA GLY A 168 14.63 7.78 4.67
C GLY A 168 14.05 6.39 4.40
N TRP A 169 12.94 6.04 5.06
CA TRP A 169 12.30 4.74 4.80
C TRP A 169 11.75 4.61 3.39
N LEU A 170 11.39 5.72 2.73
CA LEU A 170 10.97 5.71 1.34
C LEU A 170 12.10 5.31 0.39
N LEU A 171 13.36 5.60 0.71
CA LEU A 171 14.51 5.10 -0.06
C LEU A 171 14.64 3.58 0.04
N ALA A 172 14.48 3.03 1.25
CA ALA A 172 14.54 1.60 1.52
C ALA A 172 13.30 0.82 1.02
N LEU A 173 12.20 1.53 0.72
CA LEU A 173 10.96 0.92 0.26
C LEU A 173 11.14 0.22 -1.10
N LYS A 174 10.65 -1.01 -1.22
CA LYS A 174 10.73 -1.78 -2.47
C LYS A 174 9.81 -1.23 -3.57
N GLY A 175 10.19 -1.50 -4.81
CA GLY A 175 9.51 -1.04 -6.02
C GLY A 175 10.32 0.06 -6.70
N GLU A 176 10.33 0.03 -8.03
CA GLU A 176 11.14 0.94 -8.85
C GLU A 176 10.31 1.61 -9.94
N ARG A 177 9.09 1.13 -10.21
CA ARG A 177 8.17 1.72 -11.21
C ARG A 177 6.89 2.22 -10.52
N PHE A 178 5.78 2.30 -11.24
CA PHE A 178 4.50 2.82 -10.74
C PHE A 178 3.97 2.11 -9.48
N GLU A 179 4.35 0.84 -9.22
CA GLU A 179 3.98 0.16 -7.99
C GLU A 179 4.57 0.78 -6.72
N TYR A 180 5.66 1.53 -6.84
CA TYR A 180 6.33 2.18 -5.72
C TYR A 180 5.41 3.16 -4.99
N GLU A 181 4.65 3.95 -5.74
CA GLU A 181 3.69 4.91 -5.21
C GLU A 181 2.57 4.22 -4.41
N MET A 182 2.11 3.05 -4.85
CA MET A 182 1.14 2.26 -4.10
C MET A 182 1.77 1.67 -2.83
N ASN A 183 2.99 1.12 -2.91
CA ASN A 183 3.70 0.62 -1.74
C ASN A 183 3.90 1.72 -0.69
N MET A 184 4.18 2.96 -1.12
CA MET A 184 4.29 4.11 -0.22
C MET A 184 3.03 4.28 0.62
N LEU A 185 1.84 4.25 0.00
CA LEU A 185 0.58 4.38 0.74
C LEU A 185 0.35 3.22 1.70
N ILE A 186 0.56 1.99 1.24
CA ILE A 186 0.38 0.77 2.05
C ILE A 186 1.27 0.81 3.30
N TYR A 187 2.56 1.11 3.11
CA TYR A 187 3.54 1.10 4.19
C TYR A 187 3.42 2.33 5.10
N ALA A 188 3.07 3.50 4.56
CA ALA A 188 2.71 4.67 5.36
C ALA A 188 1.58 4.34 6.34
N ARG A 189 0.50 3.70 5.86
CA ARG A 189 -0.63 3.32 6.71
C ARG A 189 -0.24 2.28 7.77
N LYS A 190 0.58 1.30 7.42
CA LYS A 190 1.10 0.30 8.37
C LYS A 190 1.98 0.93 9.45
N MET A 191 2.78 1.95 9.10
CA MET A 191 3.65 2.69 10.02
C MET A 191 2.91 3.80 10.79
N ASN A 192 1.57 3.85 10.67
CA ASN A 192 0.73 4.90 11.25
C ASN A 192 1.17 6.32 10.85
N VAL A 193 1.74 6.48 9.66
CA VAL A 193 1.96 7.80 9.04
C VAL A 193 0.60 8.35 8.66
N LYS A 194 0.29 9.59 9.06
CA LYS A 194 -0.95 10.24 8.70
C LYS A 194 -0.93 10.57 7.21
N ILE A 195 -2.01 10.26 6.50
CA ILE A 195 -2.22 10.62 5.10
C ILE A 195 -3.36 11.65 5.07
N ARG A 196 -3.19 12.73 4.33
CA ARG A 196 -4.19 13.78 4.14
C ARG A 196 -4.37 14.06 2.66
N GLU A 197 -5.58 14.39 2.26
CA GLU A 197 -5.91 14.73 0.88
C GLU A 197 -6.14 16.23 0.73
N VAL A 198 -5.62 16.80 -0.35
CA VAL A 198 -5.87 18.17 -0.78
C VAL A 198 -6.52 18.11 -2.15
N PRO A 199 -7.70 18.71 -2.34
CA PRO A 199 -8.34 18.77 -3.65
C PRO A 199 -7.46 19.50 -4.67
N ILE A 200 -7.24 18.87 -5.82
CA ILE A 200 -6.47 19.42 -6.94
C ILE A 200 -7.32 19.46 -8.22
N ARG A 201 -6.91 20.28 -9.18
CA ARG A 201 -7.61 20.35 -10.47
C ARG A 201 -7.37 19.06 -11.27
N THR A 202 -8.41 18.60 -11.96
CA THR A 202 -8.29 17.50 -12.91
C THR A 202 -7.97 18.07 -14.29
N ILE A 203 -6.69 18.08 -14.67
CA ILE A 203 -6.23 18.56 -15.97
C ILE A 203 -5.90 17.35 -16.85
N TYR A 204 -6.68 17.12 -17.92
CA TYR A 204 -6.37 16.11 -18.93
C TYR A 204 -5.79 16.79 -20.18
N PHE A 205 -4.47 16.72 -20.36
CA PHE A 205 -3.84 17.09 -21.63
C PHE A 205 -3.95 15.92 -22.63
N ASN A 206 -4.40 16.20 -23.86
CA ASN A 206 -4.45 15.26 -25.00
C ASN A 206 -4.94 13.84 -24.69
N ARG A 207 -6.04 13.68 -23.93
CA ARG A 207 -6.66 12.37 -23.63
C ARG A 207 -5.68 11.28 -23.13
N ASN A 208 -4.57 11.65 -22.48
CA ASN A 208 -3.48 10.77 -22.02
C ASN A 208 -2.62 10.12 -23.12
N GLU A 209 -2.62 10.60 -24.38
CA GLU A 209 -1.80 10.01 -25.47
C GLU A 209 -0.29 10.09 -25.21
N GLY A 210 0.18 11.10 -24.46
CA GLY A 210 1.59 11.24 -24.05
C GLY A 210 1.96 10.51 -22.76
N THR A 211 1.00 9.87 -22.05
CA THR A 211 1.34 9.16 -20.82
C THR A 211 2.01 7.83 -21.17
N HIS A 212 3.27 7.63 -20.74
CA HIS A 212 3.94 6.33 -20.82
C HIS A 212 3.29 5.25 -19.92
N TYR A 213 2.16 5.55 -19.30
CA TYR A 213 1.33 4.65 -18.52
C TYR A 213 0.61 3.67 -19.44
N ARG A 214 0.90 2.38 -19.34
CA ARG A 214 0.19 1.34 -20.11
C ARG A 214 -1.07 0.96 -19.36
N PRO A 215 -2.28 1.42 -19.76
CA PRO A 215 -3.44 1.43 -18.88
C PRO A 215 -3.81 0.07 -18.31
N VAL A 216 -3.71 -0.99 -19.10
CA VAL A 216 -4.07 -2.35 -18.68
C VAL A 216 -2.94 -3.02 -17.88
N LYS A 217 -1.69 -2.98 -18.39
CA LYS A 217 -0.56 -3.70 -17.77
C LYS A 217 -0.16 -3.09 -16.43
N ASP A 218 -0.16 -1.76 -16.33
CA ASP A 218 0.25 -1.07 -15.11
C ASP A 218 -0.87 -1.03 -14.08
N SER A 219 -2.14 -0.88 -14.50
CA SER A 219 -3.30 -1.09 -13.60
C SER A 219 -3.31 -2.51 -13.01
N LEU A 220 -3.05 -3.54 -13.83
CA LEU A 220 -3.03 -4.92 -13.35
C LEU A 220 -1.90 -5.18 -12.34
N LYS A 221 -0.73 -4.55 -12.50
CA LYS A 221 0.36 -4.62 -11.51
C LYS A 221 -0.02 -3.94 -10.20
N ILE A 222 -0.63 -2.75 -10.26
CA ILE A 222 -1.11 -2.03 -9.08
C ILE A 222 -2.18 -2.86 -8.36
N PHE A 223 -3.15 -3.38 -9.11
CA PHE A 223 -4.20 -4.24 -8.60
C PHE A 223 -3.64 -5.52 -7.97
N ARG A 224 -2.71 -6.20 -8.66
CA ARG A 224 -2.01 -7.37 -8.12
C ARG A 224 -1.24 -7.04 -6.85
N LYS A 225 -0.71 -5.82 -6.69
CA LYS A 225 -0.03 -5.41 -5.45
C LYS A 225 -1.00 -5.19 -4.30
N ILE A 226 -2.07 -4.44 -4.52
CA ILE A 226 -3.15 -4.26 -3.53
C ILE A 226 -3.68 -5.63 -3.08
N ILE A 227 -4.00 -6.50 -4.05
CA ILE A 227 -4.56 -7.83 -3.80
C ILE A 227 -3.49 -8.83 -3.32
N SER A 228 -2.22 -8.65 -3.62
CA SER A 228 -1.18 -9.53 -3.05
C SER A 228 -1.14 -9.43 -1.53
N GLY A 229 -1.47 -8.25 -0.97
CA GLY A 229 -1.72 -8.09 0.46
C GLY A 229 -2.93 -8.89 0.95
N LEU A 230 -4.03 -8.88 0.18
CA LEU A 230 -5.21 -9.70 0.44
C LEU A 230 -4.87 -11.20 0.38
N PHE A 231 -4.23 -11.70 -0.69
CA PHE A 231 -3.81 -13.10 -0.80
C PHE A 231 -2.87 -13.51 0.33
N TYR A 232 -2.00 -12.61 0.77
CA TYR A 232 -1.06 -12.90 1.85
C TYR A 232 -1.75 -13.22 3.19
N TYR A 233 -2.94 -12.69 3.44
CA TYR A 233 -3.74 -12.99 4.64
C TYR A 233 -4.86 -14.00 4.37
N ALA A 234 -5.55 -13.88 3.24
CA ALA A 234 -6.65 -14.73 2.85
C ALA A 234 -6.21 -16.18 2.53
N PHE A 235 -5.05 -16.37 1.89
CA PHE A 235 -4.59 -17.71 1.51
C PHE A 235 -4.26 -18.58 2.74
N PRO A 236 -3.46 -18.11 3.73
CA PRO A 236 -3.28 -18.86 4.98
C PRO A 236 -4.58 -19.09 5.75
N ALA A 237 -5.51 -18.13 5.76
CA ALA A 237 -6.81 -18.28 6.42
C ALA A 237 -7.69 -19.33 5.73
N LEU A 238 -7.65 -19.41 4.40
CA LEU A 238 -8.36 -20.43 3.62
C LEU A 238 -7.78 -21.82 3.86
N ILE A 239 -6.45 -21.96 3.91
CA ILE A 239 -5.79 -23.23 4.25
C ILE A 239 -6.17 -23.66 5.67
N PHE A 240 -6.18 -22.73 6.62
CA PHE A 240 -6.66 -22.99 7.98
C PHE A 240 -8.10 -23.50 7.98
N LEU A 241 -9.02 -22.81 7.30
CA LEU A 241 -10.43 -23.19 7.20
C LEU A 241 -10.62 -24.60 6.62
N ILE A 242 -9.97 -24.89 5.49
CA ILE A 242 -10.08 -26.18 4.80
C ILE A 242 -9.51 -27.30 5.69
N ALA A 243 -8.33 -27.10 6.27
CA ALA A 243 -7.70 -28.09 7.14
C ALA A 243 -8.54 -28.36 8.39
N ASP A 244 -9.12 -27.33 9.00
CA ASP A 244 -9.99 -27.46 10.18
C ASP A 244 -11.27 -28.23 9.85
N MET A 245 -11.97 -27.85 8.77
CA MET A 245 -13.23 -28.50 8.37
C MET A 245 -13.04 -29.97 7.99
N LEU A 246 -12.01 -30.27 7.18
CA LEU A 246 -11.72 -31.64 6.77
C LEU A 246 -11.31 -32.50 7.96
N SER A 247 -10.41 -32.00 8.82
CA SER A 247 -9.95 -32.74 9.99
C SER A 247 -11.08 -32.99 10.97
N PHE A 248 -11.91 -31.97 11.26
CA PHE A 248 -13.06 -32.13 12.16
C PHE A 248 -14.06 -33.15 11.62
N SER A 249 -14.43 -33.06 10.34
CA SER A 249 -15.39 -33.98 9.72
C SER A 249 -14.91 -35.42 9.79
N LEU A 250 -13.63 -35.67 9.48
CA LEU A 250 -13.02 -37.00 9.55
C LEU A 250 -12.98 -37.53 10.99
N LEU A 251 -12.48 -36.73 11.93
CA LEU A 251 -12.35 -37.10 13.34
C LEU A 251 -13.72 -37.39 13.97
N TYR A 252 -14.68 -36.48 13.75
CA TYR A 252 -16.01 -36.58 14.33
C TYR A 252 -16.80 -37.76 13.74
N ARG A 253 -16.76 -37.98 12.42
CA ARG A 253 -17.57 -39.05 11.81
C ARG A 253 -16.98 -40.44 12.01
N TYR A 254 -15.66 -40.59 11.90
CA TYR A 254 -15.05 -41.91 11.74
C TYR A 254 -14.12 -42.32 12.88
N VAL A 255 -13.35 -41.39 13.45
CA VAL A 255 -12.31 -41.74 14.45
C VAL A 255 -12.87 -41.82 15.86
N LEU A 256 -13.72 -40.86 16.22
CA LEU A 256 -14.29 -40.76 17.57
C LEU A 256 -15.71 -41.34 17.65
N ALA A 257 -16.00 -42.34 16.79
CA ALA A 257 -17.26 -43.07 16.82
C ALA A 257 -17.33 -43.89 18.13
N GLY A 258 -18.28 -43.55 19.01
CA GLY A 258 -18.46 -44.21 20.32
C GLY A 258 -18.13 -43.36 21.54
N ILE A 259 -17.58 -42.16 21.36
CA ILE A 259 -17.39 -41.20 22.46
C ILE A 259 -18.69 -40.41 22.68
N PRO A 260 -19.08 -40.11 23.94
CA PRO A 260 -20.22 -39.25 24.23
C PRO A 260 -20.10 -37.88 23.54
N HIS A 261 -21.24 -37.33 23.09
CA HIS A 261 -21.30 -36.16 22.21
C HIS A 261 -20.38 -35.00 22.62
N VAL A 262 -20.50 -34.51 23.86
CA VAL A 262 -19.74 -33.34 24.33
C VAL A 262 -18.22 -33.57 24.28
N TRP A 263 -17.77 -34.73 24.78
CA TRP A 263 -16.35 -35.10 24.76
C TRP A 263 -15.84 -35.32 23.34
N LYS A 264 -16.70 -35.86 22.47
CA LYS A 264 -16.43 -36.08 21.06
C LYS A 264 -16.23 -34.76 20.30
N VAL A 265 -17.13 -33.78 20.51
CA VAL A 265 -17.04 -32.45 19.90
C VAL A 265 -15.80 -31.70 20.39
N LEU A 266 -15.52 -31.74 21.70
CA LEU A 266 -14.34 -31.10 22.28
C LEU A 266 -13.04 -31.69 21.71
N ALA A 267 -12.90 -33.01 21.71
CA ALA A 267 -11.71 -33.69 21.21
C ALA A 267 -11.51 -33.47 19.71
N ALA A 268 -12.58 -33.58 18.90
CA ALA A 268 -12.52 -33.32 17.47
C ALA A 268 -12.13 -31.86 17.16
N THR A 269 -12.68 -30.89 17.91
CA THR A 269 -12.37 -29.46 17.74
C THR A 269 -10.94 -29.14 18.11
N ALA A 270 -10.46 -29.64 19.24
CA ALA A 270 -9.08 -29.39 19.68
C ALA A 270 -8.07 -29.97 18.66
N ALA A 271 -8.28 -31.22 18.25
CA ALA A 271 -7.39 -31.87 17.29
C ALA A 271 -7.44 -31.22 15.90
N SER A 272 -8.64 -30.89 15.39
CA SER A 272 -8.78 -30.24 14.07
C SER A 272 -8.08 -28.88 14.02
N GLN A 273 -8.15 -28.11 15.10
CA GLN A 273 -7.50 -26.80 15.17
C GLN A 273 -5.99 -26.89 15.32
N VAL A 274 -5.46 -27.90 16.02
CA VAL A 274 -4.01 -28.15 16.04
C VAL A 274 -3.51 -28.44 14.63
N VAL A 275 -4.21 -29.29 13.86
CA VAL A 275 -3.86 -29.58 12.46
C VAL A 275 -3.95 -28.32 11.59
N ALA A 276 -5.06 -27.59 11.68
CA ALA A 276 -5.29 -26.38 10.91
C ALA A 276 -4.22 -25.31 11.18
N PHE A 277 -3.87 -25.16 12.45
CA PHE A 277 -2.85 -24.22 12.89
C PHE A 277 -1.45 -24.64 12.45
N ALA A 278 -1.12 -25.93 12.49
CA ALA A 278 0.14 -26.45 11.93
C ALA A 278 0.24 -26.19 10.42
N ALA A 279 -0.83 -26.43 9.66
CA ALA A 279 -0.90 -26.14 8.23
C ALA A 279 -0.73 -24.63 7.95
N PHE A 280 -1.42 -23.78 8.72
CA PHE A 280 -1.27 -22.33 8.68
C PHE A 280 0.17 -21.88 8.93
N LEU A 281 0.80 -22.41 9.97
CA LEU A 281 2.19 -22.10 10.33
C LEU A 281 3.18 -22.59 9.28
N MET A 282 2.93 -23.72 8.62
CA MET A 282 3.78 -24.21 7.53
C MET A 282 3.77 -23.26 6.33
N VAL A 283 2.58 -22.74 5.96
CA VAL A 283 2.45 -21.71 4.93
C VAL A 283 3.16 -20.43 5.37
N LYS A 284 2.91 -19.95 6.60
CA LYS A 284 3.58 -18.76 7.12
C LYS A 284 5.09 -18.96 7.28
N TYR A 285 5.60 -20.16 7.57
CA TYR A 285 7.05 -20.42 7.65
C TYR A 285 7.74 -20.17 6.30
N ARG A 286 7.12 -20.62 5.21
CA ARG A 286 7.61 -20.34 3.85
C ARG A 286 7.55 -18.85 3.51
N LEU A 287 6.54 -18.14 4.03
CA LEU A 287 6.38 -16.71 3.80
C LEU A 287 7.16 -15.82 4.79
N LEU A 288 7.61 -16.36 5.95
CA LEU A 288 8.04 -15.59 7.12
C LEU A 288 8.81 -16.38 8.20
N LYS A 289 9.61 -15.66 9.00
CA LYS A 289 10.18 -16.12 10.28
C LYS A 289 9.16 -15.94 11.43
N TRP A 290 8.18 -16.84 11.53
CA TRP A 290 7.07 -16.87 12.50
C TRP A 290 7.46 -16.97 13.99
N LYS A 291 8.69 -17.39 14.33
CA LYS A 291 9.14 -17.62 15.71
C LYS A 291 8.87 -16.46 16.67
N ARG A 292 8.96 -15.21 16.18
CA ARG A 292 8.70 -13.98 16.97
C ARG A 292 7.25 -13.81 17.42
N PHE A 293 6.30 -14.50 16.77
CA PHE A 293 4.87 -14.35 17.01
C PHE A 293 4.23 -15.66 17.51
N LEU A 294 5.04 -16.68 17.81
CA LEU A 294 4.57 -18.02 18.17
C LEU A 294 3.56 -18.00 19.33
N VAL A 295 3.90 -17.31 20.42
CA VAL A 295 3.04 -17.21 21.61
C VAL A 295 1.68 -16.63 21.27
N ARG A 296 1.64 -15.57 20.46
CA ARG A 296 0.40 -14.90 20.04
C ARG A 296 -0.47 -15.80 19.18
N TYR A 297 0.15 -16.55 18.28
CA TYR A 297 -0.55 -17.52 17.46
C TYR A 297 -1.11 -18.67 18.34
N LEU A 298 -0.36 -19.16 19.33
CA LEU A 298 -0.83 -20.20 20.26
C LEU A 298 -2.01 -19.72 21.12
N MET A 299 -1.97 -18.48 21.61
CA MET A 299 -3.10 -17.87 22.32
C MET A 299 -4.34 -17.78 21.44
N ALA A 300 -4.18 -17.38 20.17
CA ALA A 300 -5.29 -17.34 19.22
C ALA A 300 -5.86 -18.74 18.95
N CYS A 301 -5.00 -19.76 18.82
CA CYS A 301 -5.42 -21.15 18.68
C CYS A 301 -6.26 -21.62 19.88
N LEU A 302 -5.80 -21.36 21.11
CA LEU A 302 -6.54 -21.72 22.31
C LEU A 302 -7.91 -21.02 22.37
N LEU A 303 -7.95 -19.72 22.08
CA LEU A 303 -9.21 -18.97 22.02
C LEU A 303 -10.15 -19.55 20.97
N PHE A 304 -9.62 -19.92 19.79
CA PHE A 304 -10.43 -20.49 18.71
C PHE A 304 -10.98 -21.85 19.09
N ILE A 305 -10.24 -22.69 19.82
CA ILE A 305 -10.73 -23.98 20.32
C ILE A 305 -11.96 -23.75 21.21
N VAL A 306 -11.84 -22.84 22.19
CA VAL A 306 -12.92 -22.53 23.13
C VAL A 306 -14.14 -21.97 22.39
N VAL A 307 -13.96 -20.96 21.56
CA VAL A 307 -15.07 -20.32 20.82
C VAL A 307 -15.72 -21.30 19.85
N SER A 308 -14.94 -22.09 19.11
CA SER A 308 -15.47 -23.09 18.18
C SER A 308 -16.28 -24.15 18.91
N PHE A 309 -15.81 -24.63 20.05
CA PHE A 309 -16.53 -25.62 20.86
C PHE A 309 -17.89 -25.06 21.31
N LEU A 310 -17.91 -23.86 21.88
CA LEU A 310 -19.14 -23.22 22.35
C LEU A 310 -20.14 -22.99 21.21
N LEU A 311 -19.67 -22.58 20.03
CA LEU A 311 -20.53 -22.36 18.87
C LEU A 311 -21.13 -23.67 18.33
N ILE A 312 -20.38 -24.77 18.37
CA ILE A 312 -20.89 -26.08 17.94
C ILE A 312 -21.94 -26.58 18.93
N GLU A 313 -21.66 -26.53 20.23
CA GLU A 313 -22.62 -26.95 21.27
C GLU A 313 -23.88 -26.08 21.25
N ALA A 314 -23.76 -24.77 21.05
CA ALA A 314 -24.92 -23.90 20.89
C ALA A 314 -25.73 -24.23 19.62
N GLY A 315 -25.06 -24.45 18.48
CA GLY A 315 -25.72 -24.81 17.23
C GLY A 315 -26.42 -26.16 17.27
N SER A 316 -25.77 -27.18 17.84
CA SER A 316 -26.33 -28.53 17.96
C SER A 316 -27.36 -28.64 19.08
N GLY A 317 -27.20 -27.91 20.18
CA GLY A 317 -28.13 -27.93 21.30
C GLY A 317 -29.37 -27.05 21.10
N LEU A 318 -29.19 -25.78 20.70
CA LEU A 318 -30.29 -24.81 20.59
C LEU A 318 -30.98 -24.85 19.24
N LEU A 319 -30.21 -25.03 18.15
CA LEU A 319 -30.71 -24.97 16.78
C LEU A 319 -30.84 -26.36 16.13
N GLN A 320 -30.50 -27.43 16.86
CA GLN A 320 -30.54 -28.82 16.41
C GLN A 320 -29.76 -29.07 15.10
N PHE A 321 -28.72 -28.29 14.85
CA PHE A 321 -27.85 -28.49 13.69
C PHE A 321 -26.98 -29.74 13.84
N ASP A 322 -26.76 -30.45 12.73
CA ASP A 322 -25.72 -31.47 12.66
C ASP A 322 -24.37 -30.86 13.10
N PRO A 323 -23.58 -31.53 13.95
CA PRO A 323 -22.32 -30.98 14.47
C PRO A 323 -21.31 -30.58 13.39
N VAL A 324 -21.32 -31.22 12.21
CA VAL A 324 -20.45 -30.82 11.09
C VAL A 324 -20.96 -29.54 10.42
N LEU A 325 -22.28 -29.37 10.32
CA LEU A 325 -22.87 -28.12 9.85
C LEU A 325 -22.63 -26.97 10.83
N ALA A 326 -22.84 -27.20 12.13
CA ALA A 326 -22.55 -26.23 13.18
C ALA A 326 -21.06 -25.82 13.17
N LYS A 327 -20.16 -26.80 13.02
CA LYS A 327 -18.73 -26.55 12.82
C LYS A 327 -18.46 -25.70 11.60
N THR A 328 -19.08 -26.00 10.47
CA THR A 328 -18.87 -25.25 9.22
C THR A 328 -19.17 -23.76 9.40
N ILE A 329 -20.32 -23.46 10.02
CA ILE A 329 -20.73 -22.08 10.31
C ILE A 329 -19.73 -21.42 11.28
N ALA A 330 -19.35 -22.12 12.35
CA ALA A 330 -18.40 -21.63 13.34
C ALA A 330 -17.02 -21.34 12.72
N SER A 331 -16.49 -22.25 11.88
CA SER A 331 -15.20 -22.10 11.22
C SER A 331 -15.21 -20.98 10.18
N LEU A 332 -16.31 -20.75 9.45
CA LEU A 332 -16.45 -19.59 8.56
C LEU A 332 -16.39 -18.26 9.33
N PHE A 333 -17.14 -18.17 10.44
CA PHE A 333 -17.10 -17.00 11.31
C PHE A 333 -15.70 -16.76 11.89
N LEU A 334 -15.07 -17.80 12.42
CA LEU A 334 -13.72 -17.73 12.98
C LEU A 334 -12.67 -17.40 11.91
N ALA A 335 -12.81 -17.91 10.68
CA ALA A 335 -11.90 -17.58 9.59
C ALA A 335 -11.99 -16.10 9.19
N LEU A 336 -13.21 -15.53 9.13
CA LEU A 336 -13.42 -14.10 8.89
C LEU A 336 -12.83 -13.26 10.04
N PHE A 337 -13.08 -13.65 11.28
CA PHE A 337 -12.50 -12.99 12.46
C PHE A 337 -10.97 -13.08 12.45
N PHE A 338 -10.41 -14.25 12.12
CA PHE A 338 -8.96 -14.45 12.04
C PHE A 338 -8.32 -13.59 10.95
N TYR A 339 -8.97 -13.50 9.80
CA TYR A 339 -8.54 -12.63 8.71
C TYR A 339 -8.51 -11.15 9.16
N GLN A 340 -9.55 -10.69 9.86
CA GLN A 340 -9.60 -9.32 10.42
C GLN A 340 -8.53 -9.10 11.49
N LEU A 341 -8.30 -10.09 12.36
CA LEU A 341 -7.23 -10.08 13.36
C LEU A 341 -5.86 -9.94 12.68
N GLN A 342 -5.63 -10.63 11.57
CA GLN A 342 -4.39 -10.53 10.80
C GLN A 342 -4.21 -9.17 10.10
N LEU A 343 -5.30 -8.56 9.63
CA LEU A 343 -5.28 -7.26 8.96
C LEU A 343 -5.03 -6.09 9.94
N HIS A 344 -5.80 -6.05 11.03
CA HIS A 344 -5.87 -4.86 11.89
C HIS A 344 -4.95 -4.95 13.10
N TRP A 345 -4.73 -6.15 13.64
CA TRP A 345 -3.85 -6.30 14.76
C TRP A 345 -2.46 -6.61 14.23
N GLY A 346 -1.57 -5.60 14.27
CA GLY A 346 -0.15 -5.69 13.87
C GLY A 346 0.66 -6.78 14.60
N ILE A 347 0.00 -7.54 15.47
CA ILE A 347 0.41 -8.79 16.09
C ILE A 347 0.83 -9.85 15.04
N PHE A 348 0.25 -9.83 13.84
CA PHE A 348 0.53 -10.78 12.74
C PHE A 348 1.01 -10.14 11.44
N SER A 349 1.20 -8.82 11.41
CA SER A 349 1.66 -8.06 10.25
C SER A 349 3.17 -8.22 10.05
N GLY A 350 3.65 -9.47 9.95
CA GLY A 350 5.03 -9.77 9.58
C GLY A 350 5.23 -9.59 8.08
N TYR A 351 5.18 -8.36 7.55
CA TYR A 351 5.96 -8.14 6.33
C TYR A 351 7.42 -8.00 6.80
N PRO A 352 8.35 -8.88 6.37
CA PRO A 352 9.74 -8.83 6.84
C PRO A 352 10.38 -7.44 6.69
N GLU A 353 9.95 -6.71 5.67
CA GLU A 353 10.40 -5.36 5.31
C GLU A 353 9.95 -4.28 6.31
N TYR A 354 8.85 -4.48 7.05
CA TYR A 354 8.29 -3.46 7.93
C TYR A 354 9.23 -3.08 9.08
N GLY A 355 9.89 -4.05 9.71
CA GLY A 355 10.80 -3.79 10.83
C GLY A 355 12.02 -2.97 10.42
N GLN A 356 12.53 -3.19 9.21
CA GLN A 356 13.64 -2.42 8.64
C GLN A 356 13.18 -0.99 8.32
N LEU A 357 12.05 -0.83 7.62
CA LEU A 357 11.51 0.48 7.25
C LEU A 357 11.13 1.34 8.47
N ALA A 358 10.52 0.73 9.50
CA ALA A 358 10.21 1.40 10.75
C ALA A 358 11.48 1.79 11.53
N GLY A 359 12.56 1.01 11.39
CA GLY A 359 13.89 1.36 11.90
C GLY A 359 14.44 2.60 11.21
N GLU A 360 14.44 2.63 9.88
CA GLU A 360 14.91 3.78 9.09
C GLU A 360 14.13 5.07 9.40
N ARG A 361 12.82 4.98 9.59
CA ARG A 361 11.98 6.13 9.98
C ARG A 361 12.33 6.72 11.35
N ARG A 362 12.89 5.93 12.28
CA ARG A 362 13.29 6.43 13.61
C ARG A 362 14.65 7.14 13.59
N HIS A 363 15.44 6.95 12.53
CA HIS A 363 16.82 7.46 12.43
C HIS A 363 16.99 8.56 11.37
N GLY A 364 15.97 8.82 10.54
CA GLY A 364 15.94 9.92 9.58
C GLY A 364 14.99 11.02 10.02
#